data_AF-B5VQT5-F1
#
_entry.id   AF-B5VQT5-F1
#
_cell.length_a   1.000
_cell.length_b   1.000
_cell.length_c   1.000
_cell.angle_alpha   90.00
_cell.angle_beta   90.00
_cell.angle_gamma   90.00
#
_symmetry.space_group_name_H-M   'P 1'
#
loop_
_entity.id
_entity.type
_entity.pdbx_description
1 polymer ?
#
loop_
_entity_poly.entity_id
_entity_poly.type
_entity_poly.pdbx_seq_one_letter_code
_entity_poly.pdbx_strand_id
1 'polypeptide(L)'
;MSKFFPSMISPDWEPSIIPSNKGETEEDIFERCHKFWPVFIDRVERKFPNVKTIMIVTHAATKSALGMNLLKFSSAKEPIDNKGTFIRNGSCAIDKFELVKGENESIPFEEREWKLTMNGNTSFLTNGEEMNWTFMNAFEAGSDADIKARRAAESGKLKME
;
A
#
# COMPACT_ATOMS: atom_id res chain seq x y z
N MET A 1 12.89 -5.87 18.21
CA MET A 1 12.37 -6.84 17.21
C MET A 1 12.84 -8.27 17.47
N SER A 2 14.14 -8.54 17.48
CA SER A 2 14.70 -9.91 17.57
C SER A 2 14.27 -10.72 18.81
N LYS A 3 14.01 -10.06 19.95
CA LYS A 3 13.47 -10.71 21.15
C LYS A 3 12.05 -11.26 20.99
N PHE A 4 11.22 -10.61 20.18
CA PHE A 4 9.81 -10.98 19.97
C PHE A 4 9.61 -11.89 18.75
N PHE A 5 10.50 -11.80 17.76
CA PHE A 5 10.46 -12.58 16.52
C PHE A 5 11.82 -13.25 16.27
N PRO A 6 12.21 -14.24 17.11
CA PRO A 6 13.51 -14.87 17.00
C PRO A 6 13.66 -15.60 15.66
N SER A 7 14.79 -15.40 14.99
CA SER A 7 15.16 -16.04 13.71
C SER A 7 14.25 -15.76 12.50
N MET A 8 13.20 -14.95 12.67
CA MET A 8 12.28 -14.58 11.58
C MET A 8 12.73 -13.35 10.79
N ILE A 9 13.73 -12.61 11.31
CA ILE A 9 14.18 -11.33 10.75
C ILE A 9 15.65 -11.44 10.36
N SER A 10 15.95 -11.23 9.08
CA SER A 10 17.33 -11.12 8.60
C SER A 10 17.87 -9.72 8.89
N PRO A 11 18.99 -9.57 9.60
CA PRO A 11 19.51 -8.26 9.98
C PRO A 11 20.18 -7.49 8.82
N ASP A 12 20.51 -8.18 7.72
CA ASP A 12 21.35 -7.62 6.67
C ASP A 12 20.60 -6.67 5.70
N TRP A 13 19.33 -6.36 5.96
CA TRP A 13 18.53 -5.47 5.13
C TRP A 13 18.35 -4.11 5.79
N GLU A 14 19.03 -3.10 5.25
CA GLU A 14 18.85 -1.71 5.67
C GLU A 14 17.57 -1.10 5.07
N PRO A 15 16.87 -0.20 5.78
CA PRO A 15 15.73 0.54 5.24
C PRO A 15 16.09 1.32 3.96
N SER A 16 15.19 1.33 2.97
CA SER A 16 15.41 2.08 1.72
C SER A 16 15.20 3.58 1.91
N ILE A 17 14.13 3.95 2.60
CA ILE A 17 13.75 5.32 2.94
C ILE A 17 13.24 5.32 4.38
N ILE A 18 13.59 6.35 5.16
CA ILE A 18 13.15 6.53 6.54
C ILE A 18 12.08 7.64 6.54
N PRO A 19 10.87 7.40 7.07
CA PRO A 19 9.84 8.42 7.21
C PRO A 19 10.26 9.60 8.11
N SER A 20 9.59 10.75 7.95
CA SER A 20 9.78 11.89 8.86
C SER A 20 9.42 11.51 10.31
N ASN A 21 10.27 11.90 11.26
CA ASN A 21 10.01 11.73 12.69
C ASN A 21 9.09 12.81 13.28
N LYS A 22 8.62 13.77 12.48
CA LYS A 22 7.73 14.87 12.88
C LYS A 22 6.29 14.69 12.40
N GLY A 23 5.98 13.52 11.84
CA GLY A 23 4.75 13.32 11.08
C GLY A 23 4.92 13.69 9.61
N GLU A 24 3.94 13.28 8.80
CA GLU A 24 3.89 13.44 7.36
C GLU A 24 2.45 13.83 6.97
N THR A 25 2.29 14.77 6.04
CA THR A 25 1.00 14.94 5.36
C THR A 25 0.74 13.79 4.40
N GLU A 26 -0.45 13.76 3.81
CA GLU A 26 -0.75 12.81 2.74
C GLU A 26 0.22 12.94 1.55
N GLU A 27 0.50 14.18 1.14
CA GLU A 27 1.42 14.48 0.05
C GLU A 27 2.84 14.01 0.39
N ASP A 28 3.27 14.20 1.64
CA ASP A 28 4.56 13.70 2.13
C ASP A 28 4.62 12.16 2.06
N ILE A 29 3.56 11.46 2.48
CA ILE A 29 3.48 9.98 2.40
C ILE A 29 3.56 9.53 0.94
N PHE A 30 2.83 10.20 0.05
CA PHE A 30 2.80 9.86 -1.37
C PHE A 30 4.17 10.07 -2.03
N GLU A 31 4.81 11.20 -1.79
CA GLU A 31 6.15 11.53 -2.29
C GLU A 31 7.22 10.59 -1.71
N ARG A 32 7.09 10.19 -0.44
CA ARG A 32 7.99 9.20 0.16
C ARG A 32 7.85 7.84 -0.52
N CYS A 33 6.62 7.43 -0.84
CA CYS A 33 6.36 6.19 -1.57
C CYS A 33 6.88 6.24 -3.02
N HIS A 34 6.79 7.41 -3.66
CA HIS A 34 7.39 7.66 -4.98
C HIS A 34 8.90 7.41 -4.95
N LYS A 35 9.62 8.03 -4.00
CA LYS A 35 11.08 7.86 -3.82
C LYS A 35 11.48 6.44 -3.40
N PHE A 36 10.62 5.75 -2.66
CA PHE A 36 10.90 4.42 -2.14
C PHE A 36 11.15 3.40 -3.26
N TRP A 37 10.30 3.40 -4.30
CA TRP A 37 10.29 2.35 -5.30
C TRP A 37 11.62 2.14 -6.04
N PRO A 38 12.22 3.14 -6.69
CA PRO A 38 13.46 2.93 -7.44
C PRO A 38 14.63 2.54 -6.51
N VAL A 39 14.72 3.13 -5.31
CA VAL A 39 15.76 2.80 -4.32
C VAL A 39 15.61 1.37 -3.81
N PHE A 40 14.37 0.96 -3.53
CA PHE A 40 14.08 -0.37 -3.01
C PHE A 40 14.29 -1.46 -4.06
N ILE A 41 13.77 -1.27 -5.28
CA ILE A 41 13.87 -2.28 -6.34
C ILE A 41 15.32 -2.44 -6.82
N ASP A 42 16.07 -1.35 -7.02
CA ASP A 42 17.51 -1.45 -7.36
C ASP A 42 18.27 -2.30 -6.32
N ARG A 43 18.00 -2.08 -5.03
CA ARG A 43 18.65 -2.83 -3.96
C ARG A 43 18.23 -4.30 -3.95
N VAL A 44 16.94 -4.59 -4.15
CA VAL A 44 16.43 -5.97 -4.24
C VAL A 44 17.09 -6.71 -5.40
N GLU A 45 17.11 -6.12 -6.59
CA GLU A 45 17.62 -6.76 -7.80
C GLU A 45 19.14 -6.99 -7.74
N ARG A 46 19.89 -6.07 -7.15
CA ARG A 46 21.34 -6.26 -6.93
C ARG A 46 21.66 -7.32 -5.88
N LYS A 47 20.92 -7.34 -4.76
CA LYS A 47 21.21 -8.24 -3.64
C LYS A 47 20.62 -9.65 -3.86
N PHE A 48 19.51 -9.74 -4.58
CA PHE A 48 18.75 -10.96 -4.80
C PHE A 48 18.34 -11.10 -6.28
N PRO A 49 19.30 -11.24 -7.21
CA PRO A 49 19.04 -11.20 -8.66
C PRO A 49 18.09 -12.29 -9.17
N ASN A 50 17.89 -13.36 -8.40
CA ASN A 50 17.00 -14.47 -8.76
C ASN A 50 15.57 -14.30 -8.22
N VAL A 51 15.31 -13.29 -7.39
CA VAL A 51 13.99 -13.03 -6.81
C VAL A 51 13.12 -12.32 -7.85
N LYS A 52 12.00 -12.96 -8.22
CA LYS A 52 11.03 -12.42 -9.18
C LYS A 52 9.72 -11.95 -8.55
N THR A 53 9.52 -12.27 -7.28
CA THR A 53 8.29 -11.94 -6.56
C THR A 53 8.64 -11.65 -5.12
N ILE A 54 8.07 -10.56 -4.61
CA ILE A 54 8.24 -10.09 -3.24
C ILE A 54 6.87 -9.85 -2.60
N MET A 55 6.83 -9.83 -1.28
CA MET A 55 5.65 -9.44 -0.51
C MET A 55 6.02 -8.28 0.41
N ILE A 56 5.23 -7.21 0.37
CA ILE A 56 5.35 -6.06 1.27
C ILE A 56 4.15 -6.09 2.20
N VAL A 57 4.41 -6.22 3.50
CA VAL A 57 3.38 -6.09 4.55
C VAL A 57 3.47 -4.68 5.12
N THR A 58 2.39 -3.90 5.04
CA THR A 58 2.39 -2.48 5.41
C THR A 58 1.01 -2.00 5.86
N HIS A 59 0.89 -0.72 6.22
CA HIS A 59 -0.34 -0.07 6.67
C HIS A 59 -1.19 0.48 5.51
N ALA A 60 -2.48 0.73 5.75
CA ALA A 60 -3.45 1.13 4.71
C ALA A 60 -3.03 2.34 3.86
N ALA A 61 -2.62 3.45 4.50
CA ALA A 61 -2.19 4.66 3.77
C ALA A 61 -0.97 4.41 2.89
N THR A 62 0.03 3.68 3.43
CA THR A 62 1.24 3.33 2.67
C THR A 62 0.95 2.32 1.56
N LYS A 63 0.08 1.34 1.80
CA LYS A 63 -0.38 0.37 0.78
C LYS A 63 -1.00 1.10 -0.42
N SER A 64 -1.94 2.01 -0.15
CA SER A 64 -2.58 2.81 -1.19
C SER A 64 -1.56 3.70 -1.93
N ALA A 65 -0.73 4.45 -1.22
CA ALA A 65 0.27 5.31 -1.84
C ALA A 65 1.30 4.54 -2.69
N LEU A 66 1.79 3.39 -2.22
CA LEU A 66 2.69 2.52 -2.97
C LEU A 66 2.05 2.02 -4.26
N GLY A 67 0.80 1.52 -4.18
CA GLY A 67 0.07 0.99 -5.33
C GLY A 67 -0.23 2.07 -6.37
N MET A 68 -0.68 3.24 -5.93
CA MET A 68 -0.99 4.37 -6.82
C MET A 68 0.26 4.91 -7.52
N ASN A 69 1.40 4.99 -6.81
CA ASN A 69 2.69 5.31 -7.43
C ASN A 69 3.11 4.28 -8.48
N LEU A 70 2.96 2.98 -8.18
CA LEU A 70 3.34 1.91 -9.10
C LEU A 70 2.53 1.92 -10.39
N LEU A 71 1.27 2.37 -10.31
CA LEU A 71 0.35 2.57 -11.42
C LEU A 71 0.49 3.95 -12.09
N LYS A 72 1.46 4.78 -11.68
CA LYS A 72 1.78 6.11 -12.24
C LYS A 72 0.66 7.15 -12.10
N PHE A 73 -0.17 7.05 -11.06
CA PHE A 73 -1.10 8.13 -10.70
C PHE A 73 -0.37 9.28 -10.00
N SER A 74 -1.00 10.47 -9.96
CA SER A 74 -0.41 11.67 -9.36
C SER A 74 -0.77 11.88 -7.88
N SER A 75 -1.79 11.17 -7.39
CA SER A 75 -2.24 11.21 -6.00
C SER A 75 -2.89 9.89 -5.57
N ALA A 76 -2.87 9.61 -4.27
CA ALA A 76 -3.60 8.49 -3.69
C ALA A 76 -5.11 8.72 -3.51
N LYS A 77 -5.60 9.94 -3.80
CA LYS A 77 -7.03 10.30 -3.83
C LYS A 77 -7.68 10.12 -5.20
N GLU A 78 -6.95 9.69 -6.21
CA GLU A 78 -7.51 9.46 -7.53
C GLU A 78 -8.17 8.06 -7.61
N PRO A 79 -9.30 7.93 -8.34
CA PRO A 79 -9.83 6.61 -8.67
C PRO A 79 -8.93 5.91 -9.70
N ILE A 80 -8.76 4.59 -9.55
CA ILE A 80 -7.92 3.77 -10.44
C ILE A 80 -8.59 3.43 -11.78
N ASP A 81 -9.88 3.75 -11.93
CA ASP A 81 -10.63 3.55 -13.15
C ASP A 81 -11.72 4.61 -13.34
N ASN A 82 -12.39 4.58 -14.49
CA ASN A 82 -13.49 5.47 -14.82
C ASN A 82 -14.79 5.18 -14.05
N LYS A 83 -14.81 4.17 -13.18
CA LYS A 83 -15.96 3.79 -12.34
C LYS A 83 -15.86 4.36 -10.93
N GLY A 84 -14.78 5.07 -10.62
CA GLY A 84 -14.56 5.61 -9.28
C GLY A 84 -14.01 4.58 -8.30
N THR A 85 -13.41 3.48 -8.79
CA THR A 85 -12.84 2.45 -7.93
C THR A 85 -11.58 2.97 -7.24
N PHE A 86 -11.36 2.61 -5.97
CA PHE A 86 -10.13 2.87 -5.23
C PHE A 86 -9.40 1.57 -4.90
N ILE A 87 -8.11 1.64 -4.57
CA ILE A 87 -7.41 0.51 -3.95
C ILE A 87 -8.09 0.20 -2.61
N ARG A 88 -8.48 -1.06 -2.41
CA ARG A 88 -9.13 -1.52 -1.18
C ARG A 88 -8.08 -1.89 -0.13
N ASN A 89 -8.16 -1.28 1.05
CA ASN A 89 -7.18 -1.42 2.12
C ASN A 89 -7.81 -1.98 3.40
N GLY A 90 -8.69 -2.97 3.25
CA GLY A 90 -9.17 -3.74 4.39
C GLY A 90 -8.02 -4.42 5.16
N SER A 91 -8.29 -4.77 6.41
CA SER A 91 -7.36 -5.51 7.25
C SER A 91 -6.95 -6.82 6.57
N CYS A 92 -5.63 -7.07 6.51
CA CYS A 92 -5.04 -8.23 5.84
C CYS A 92 -5.42 -8.40 4.35
N ALA A 93 -5.92 -7.36 3.68
CA ALA A 93 -6.24 -7.42 2.26
C ALA A 93 -4.97 -7.50 1.40
N ILE A 94 -5.01 -8.32 0.34
CA ILE A 94 -3.86 -8.53 -0.55
C ILE A 94 -4.09 -7.83 -1.89
N ASP A 95 -3.10 -7.05 -2.31
CA ASP A 95 -2.97 -6.58 -3.69
C ASP A 95 -1.95 -7.43 -4.45
N LYS A 96 -2.12 -7.53 -5.77
CA LYS A 96 -1.11 -8.09 -6.66
C LYS A 96 -0.88 -7.17 -7.83
N PHE A 97 0.40 -6.83 -8.04
CA PHE A 97 0.86 -6.07 -9.19
C PHE A 97 1.75 -6.96 -10.06
N GLU A 98 1.51 -6.91 -11.37
CA GLU A 98 2.29 -7.65 -12.35
C GLU A 98 2.89 -6.69 -13.36
N LEU A 99 4.10 -6.98 -13.81
CA LEU A 99 4.77 -6.22 -14.85
C LEU A 99 4.08 -6.50 -16.19
N VAL A 100 3.71 -5.45 -16.92
CA VAL A 100 3.14 -5.50 -18.28
C VAL A 100 4.26 -5.47 -19.31
N LYS A 101 5.27 -4.64 -19.07
CA LYS A 101 6.40 -4.41 -19.98
C LYS A 101 7.72 -4.39 -19.19
N GLY A 102 8.71 -5.16 -19.65
CA GLY A 102 10.07 -5.18 -19.08
C GLY A 102 10.50 -6.47 -18.39
N GLU A 103 9.76 -7.59 -18.52
CA GLU A 103 10.11 -8.84 -17.81
C GLU A 103 11.38 -9.51 -18.35
N ASN A 104 11.66 -9.33 -19.65
CA ASN A 104 12.81 -9.93 -20.36
C ASN A 104 13.85 -8.90 -20.81
N GLU A 105 13.66 -7.64 -20.47
CA GLU A 105 14.54 -6.53 -20.85
C GLU A 105 15.02 -5.84 -19.58
N SER A 106 16.33 -5.62 -19.47
CA SER A 106 16.91 -4.88 -18.34
C SER A 106 16.60 -3.39 -18.48
N ILE A 107 15.34 -3.01 -18.28
CA ILE A 107 14.90 -1.62 -18.31
C ILE A 107 14.92 -0.97 -16.91
N PRO A 108 15.24 0.33 -16.82
CA PRO A 108 15.13 1.09 -15.58
C PRO A 108 13.74 0.97 -14.93
N PHE A 109 13.67 1.06 -13.61
CA PHE A 109 12.41 0.87 -12.87
C PHE A 109 11.31 1.86 -13.32
N GLU A 110 11.70 3.10 -13.62
CA GLU A 110 10.82 4.20 -14.01
C GLU A 110 10.13 3.95 -15.37
N GLU A 111 10.80 3.19 -16.25
CA GLU A 111 10.29 2.82 -17.57
C GLU A 111 9.36 1.61 -17.53
N ARG A 112 9.33 0.88 -16.41
CA ARG A 112 8.46 -0.28 -16.22
C ARG A 112 6.99 0.14 -16.18
N GLU A 113 6.14 -0.76 -16.63
CA GLU A 113 4.69 -0.60 -16.61
C GLU A 113 4.08 -1.74 -15.81
N TRP A 114 3.24 -1.40 -14.83
CA TRP A 114 2.63 -2.35 -13.92
C TRP A 114 1.11 -2.32 -14.05
N LYS A 115 0.47 -3.47 -13.85
CA LYS A 115 -0.99 -3.60 -13.77
C LYS A 115 -1.38 -4.16 -12.40
N LEU A 116 -2.48 -3.65 -11.84
CA LEU A 116 -3.12 -4.22 -10.67
C LEU A 116 -4.00 -5.41 -11.10
N THR A 117 -3.65 -6.62 -10.71
CA THR A 117 -4.38 -7.85 -11.08
C THR A 117 -5.23 -8.40 -9.94
N MET A 118 -5.03 -7.90 -8.72
CA MET A 118 -5.82 -8.23 -7.54
C MET A 118 -5.90 -6.98 -6.67
N ASN A 119 -7.11 -6.50 -6.37
CA ASN A 119 -7.34 -5.29 -5.59
C ASN A 119 -8.00 -5.64 -4.25
N GLY A 120 -7.20 -5.61 -3.18
CA GLY A 120 -7.61 -5.85 -1.79
C GLY A 120 -8.41 -7.13 -1.60
N ASN A 121 -7.90 -8.26 -2.11
CA ASN A 121 -8.57 -9.54 -1.94
C ASN A 121 -8.59 -9.95 -0.46
N THR A 122 -9.77 -10.32 0.03
CA THR A 122 -10.05 -10.81 1.38
C THR A 122 -10.89 -12.09 1.36
N SER A 123 -11.06 -12.73 0.20
CA SER A 123 -11.89 -13.95 0.06
C SER A 123 -11.39 -15.14 0.86
N PHE A 124 -10.13 -15.11 1.28
CA PHE A 124 -9.51 -16.11 2.14
C PHE A 124 -9.74 -15.86 3.64
N LEU A 125 -10.32 -14.71 4.02
CA LEU A 125 -10.63 -14.37 5.40
C LEU A 125 -12.06 -14.81 5.74
N THR A 126 -12.23 -15.46 6.90
CA THR A 126 -13.55 -15.96 7.35
C THR A 126 -14.61 -14.86 7.45
N ASN A 127 -14.21 -13.64 7.82
CA ASN A 127 -15.11 -12.49 7.98
C ASN A 127 -15.12 -11.54 6.77
N GLY A 128 -14.39 -11.87 5.70
CA GLY A 128 -14.24 -10.99 4.55
C GLY A 128 -13.47 -9.70 4.88
N GLU A 129 -13.89 -8.59 4.28
CA GLU A 129 -13.22 -7.29 4.44
C GLU A 129 -13.71 -6.56 5.69
N GLU A 130 -12.76 -6.19 6.56
CA GLU A 130 -12.98 -5.34 7.73
C GLU A 130 -12.09 -4.09 7.65
N MET A 131 -12.56 -2.98 8.25
CA MET A 131 -11.77 -1.76 8.44
C MET A 131 -11.15 -1.14 7.17
N ASN A 132 -11.81 -1.26 6.01
CA ASN A 132 -11.35 -0.59 4.79
C ASN A 132 -11.14 0.91 5.00
N TRP A 133 -10.09 1.45 4.40
CA TRP A 133 -9.66 2.84 4.55
C TRP A 133 -9.08 3.39 3.24
N THR A 134 -9.35 4.66 2.94
CA THR A 134 -8.77 5.43 1.83
C THR A 134 -8.41 6.83 2.31
N PHE A 135 -7.64 7.58 1.51
CA PHE A 135 -7.32 8.98 1.78
C PHE A 135 -8.54 9.93 1.76
N MET A 136 -9.72 9.42 1.39
CA MET A 136 -10.98 10.15 1.51
C MET A 136 -11.62 10.02 2.90
N ASN A 137 -11.14 9.10 3.74
CA ASN A 137 -11.61 8.98 5.12
C ASN A 137 -11.08 10.13 5.97
N ALA A 138 -11.97 10.80 6.69
CA ALA A 138 -11.63 11.94 7.55
C ALA A 138 -10.84 11.56 8.83
N PHE A 139 -10.76 10.28 9.16
CA PHE A 139 -10.18 9.79 10.41
C PHE A 139 -9.17 8.66 10.16
N GLU A 140 -8.19 8.55 11.05
CA GLU A 140 -7.24 7.44 11.08
C GLU A 140 -7.98 6.12 11.35
N ALA A 141 -7.69 5.09 10.55
CA ALA A 141 -8.33 3.77 10.68
C ALA A 141 -8.15 3.18 12.08
N GLY A 142 -9.25 2.82 12.74
CA GLY A 142 -9.24 2.24 14.08
C GLY A 142 -9.06 3.25 15.22
N SER A 143 -8.98 4.55 14.93
CA SER A 143 -9.07 5.58 15.97
C SER A 143 -10.46 5.61 16.62
N ASP A 144 -10.56 6.16 17.84
CA ASP A 144 -11.85 6.34 18.51
C ASP A 144 -12.85 7.14 17.65
N ALA A 145 -12.35 8.12 16.90
CA ALA A 145 -13.16 8.91 15.98
C ALA A 145 -13.66 8.08 14.78
N ASP A 146 -12.80 7.24 14.19
CA ASP A 146 -13.17 6.31 13.11
C ASP A 146 -14.19 5.27 13.61
N ILE A 147 -13.95 4.64 14.76
CA ILE A 147 -14.86 3.66 15.37
C ILE A 147 -16.23 4.30 15.65
N LYS A 148 -16.25 5.52 16.18
CA LYS A 148 -17.50 6.25 16.43
C LYS A 148 -18.22 6.61 15.14
N ALA A 149 -17.51 7.09 14.13
CA ALA A 149 -18.08 7.41 12.82
C ALA A 149 -18.69 6.18 12.15
N ARG A 150 -17.99 5.04 12.17
CA ARG A 150 -18.47 3.76 11.63
C ARG A 150 -19.71 3.27 12.36
N ARG A 151 -19.71 3.23 13.70
CA ARG A 151 -20.90 2.86 14.49
C ARG A 151 -22.09 3.77 14.21
N ALA A 152 -21.85 5.06 14.00
CA ALA A 152 -22.89 6.01 13.67
C ALA A 152 -23.44 5.81 12.23
N ALA A 153 -22.60 5.43 11.27
CA ALA A 153 -23.01 5.04 9.92
C ALA A 153 -23.79 3.71 9.90
N GLU A 154 -23.31 2.68 10.60
CA GLU A 154 -23.97 1.37 10.73
C GLU A 154 -25.33 1.45 11.44
N SER A 155 -25.47 2.37 12.40
CA SER A 155 -26.73 2.63 13.09
C SER A 155 -27.68 3.58 12.33
N GLY A 156 -27.32 4.00 11.10
CA GLY A 156 -28.15 4.85 10.25
C GLY A 156 -28.26 6.32 10.70
N LYS A 157 -27.39 6.77 11.61
CA LYS A 157 -27.39 8.14 12.16
C LYS A 157 -26.56 9.15 11.36
N LEU A 158 -25.77 8.70 10.39
CA LEU A 158 -25.14 9.55 9.37
C LEU A 158 -25.82 9.30 8.03
N LYS A 159 -26.72 10.20 7.62
CA LYS A 159 -26.97 10.41 6.19
C LYS A 159 -25.85 11.28 5.67
N MET A 160 -25.05 10.75 4.75
CA MET A 160 -24.19 11.61 3.94
C MET A 160 -25.11 12.28 2.91
N GLU A 161 -25.22 13.60 2.99
CA GLU A 161 -25.65 14.44 1.86
C GLU A 161 -24.47 14.67 0.92
#